data_AF-A0A5Q2N6P9-F1
#
_entry.id   AF-A0A5Q2N6P9-F1
#
_cell.length_a   1.000
_cell.length_b   1.000
_cell.length_c   1.000
_cell.angle_alpha   90.00
_cell.angle_beta   90.00
_cell.angle_gamma   90.00
#
_symmetry.space_group_name_H-M   'P 1'
#
loop_
_entity.id
_entity.type
_entity.pdbx_description
1 polymer ?
#
loop_
_entity_poly.entity_id
_entity_poly.type
_entity_poly.pdbx_seq_one_letter_code
_entity_poly.pdbx_strand_id
1 'polypeptide(L)'
;MLKKVLKDNKGFSLIELIIVVAVIGILLVVIVPKIGGVPIKAQMAGVKSDFLAIETVVKQYYLEYNRLPNEKEIDATNMLDYKLNVTEDQAKDDGGYIDPWNNLYIYKLDSSGVTVTSKGPDGIEDTGDDTASDDITVNFSVNQGRIKTAFD
;
A
#
# COMPACT_ATOMS: atom_id res chain seq x y z
N MET A 1 74.60 10.10 -23.36
CA MET A 1 73.71 11.25 -23.60
C MET A 1 72.36 10.96 -22.97
N LEU A 2 71.95 11.70 -21.93
CA LEU A 2 70.71 11.46 -21.19
C LEU A 2 69.71 12.58 -21.56
N LYS A 3 68.63 12.23 -22.28
CA LYS A 3 67.57 13.18 -22.64
C LYS A 3 66.72 13.47 -21.40
N LYS A 4 66.81 14.70 -20.88
CA LYS A 4 66.04 15.15 -19.72
C LYS A 4 64.59 15.37 -20.16
N VAL A 5 63.68 14.50 -19.73
CA VAL A 5 62.24 14.66 -19.92
C VAL A 5 61.77 15.79 -19.02
N LEU A 6 61.41 16.93 -19.60
CA LEU A 6 60.79 18.04 -18.87
C LEU A 6 59.36 17.61 -18.52
N LYS A 7 59.10 17.44 -17.22
CA LYS A 7 57.77 17.10 -16.69
C LYS A 7 56.95 18.39 -16.63
N ASP A 8 55.99 18.52 -17.53
CA ASP A 8 55.02 19.62 -17.56
C ASP A 8 54.11 19.53 -16.33
N ASN A 9 54.48 20.22 -15.25
CA ASN A 9 53.63 20.39 -14.08
C ASN A 9 52.60 21.48 -14.36
N LYS A 10 51.57 21.16 -15.15
CA LYS A 10 50.38 22.01 -15.29
C LYS A 10 49.58 21.93 -13.98
N GLY A 11 49.68 22.96 -13.16
CA GLY A 11 48.85 23.12 -11.96
C GLY A 11 47.42 23.50 -12.33
N PHE A 12 46.47 23.12 -11.48
CA PHE A 12 45.07 23.52 -11.57
C PHE A 12 44.94 25.05 -11.48
N SER A 13 44.10 25.65 -12.32
CA SER A 13 43.81 27.08 -12.24
C SER A 13 42.76 27.37 -11.16
N LEU A 14 42.88 28.53 -10.49
CA LEU A 14 41.87 28.98 -9.53
C LEU A 14 40.48 29.06 -10.17
N ILE A 15 40.42 29.45 -11.45
CA ILE A 15 39.15 29.56 -12.18
C ILE A 15 38.50 28.19 -12.40
N GLU A 16 39.29 27.14 -12.62
CA GLU A 16 38.78 25.78 -12.80
C GLU A 16 38.14 25.29 -11.50
N LEU A 17 38.76 25.57 -10.35
CA LEU A 17 38.18 25.22 -9.06
C LEU A 17 36.88 26.01 -8.79
N ILE A 18 36.86 27.31 -9.09
CA ILE A 18 35.70 28.18 -8.88
C ILE A 18 34.51 27.72 -9.73
N ILE A 19 34.74 27.37 -11.00
CA ILE A 19 33.68 26.84 -11.88
C ILE A 19 33.13 25.52 -11.35
N VAL A 20 34.00 24.62 -10.87
CA VAL A 20 33.57 23.33 -10.32
C VAL A 20 32.70 23.50 -9.08
N VAL A 21 33.10 24.33 -8.11
CA VAL A 21 32.27 24.56 -6.91
C VAL A 21 30.98 25.32 -7.23
N ALA A 22 30.99 26.20 -8.24
CA ALA A 22 29.78 26.87 -8.72
C ALA A 22 28.78 25.89 -9.33
N VAL A 23 29.24 24.96 -10.18
CA VAL A 23 28.38 23.92 -10.78
C VAL A 23 27.85 22.97 -9.71
N ILE A 24 28.70 22.53 -8.77
CA ILE A 24 28.25 21.70 -7.63
C ILE A 24 27.20 22.44 -6.79
N GLY A 25 27.39 23.74 -6.52
CA GLY A 25 26.41 24.56 -5.79
C GLY A 25 25.05 24.63 -6.49
N ILE A 26 25.02 24.75 -7.81
CA ILE A 26 23.78 24.73 -8.61
C ILE A 26 23.11 23.35 -8.54
N LEU A 27 23.90 22.27 -8.69
CA LEU A 27 23.38 20.91 -8.69
C LEU A 27 22.76 20.52 -7.34
N LEU A 28 23.34 20.97 -6.22
CA LEU A 28 22.81 20.69 -4.88
C LEU A 28 21.39 21.23 -4.66
N VAL A 29 21.01 22.33 -5.31
CA VAL A 29 19.66 22.91 -5.21
C VAL A 29 18.62 22.03 -5.93
N VAL A 30 19.02 21.38 -7.03
CA VAL A 30 18.11 20.58 -7.87
C VAL A 30 17.99 19.14 -7.38
N ILE A 31 18.99 18.65 -6.64
CA ILE A 31 19.09 17.23 -6.28
C ILE A 31 18.13 16.76 -5.19
N VAL A 32 17.27 17.62 -4.62
CA VAL A 32 16.27 17.19 -3.64
C VAL A 32 15.31 16.18 -4.30
N PRO A 33 15.38 14.87 -3.96
CA PRO A 33 14.36 13.96 -4.43
C PRO A 33 13.06 14.35 -3.74
N LYS A 34 12.04 14.75 -4.51
CA LYS A 34 10.67 14.80 -4.01
C LYS A 34 10.22 13.36 -3.77
N ILE A 35 10.45 12.85 -2.57
CA ILE A 35 9.74 11.68 -2.06
C ILE A 35 8.33 12.17 -1.73
N GLY A 36 7.52 12.33 -2.77
CA GLY A 36 6.10 12.62 -2.61
C GLY A 36 5.39 11.31 -2.37
N GLY A 37 4.85 11.11 -1.16
CA GLY A 37 3.93 10.01 -0.90
C GLY A 37 2.72 10.07 -1.84
N VAL A 38 2.03 8.95 -2.01
CA VAL A 38 0.79 8.89 -2.79
C VAL A 38 -0.23 9.86 -2.17
N PRO A 39 -0.91 10.72 -2.95
CA PRO A 39 -1.93 11.61 -2.39
C PRO A 39 -3.02 10.80 -1.66
N ILE A 40 -3.50 11.28 -0.51
CA ILE A 40 -4.53 10.57 0.30
C ILE A 40 -5.75 10.17 -0.54
N LYS A 41 -6.17 11.02 -1.49
CA LYS A 41 -7.28 10.70 -2.41
C LYS A 41 -7.01 9.48 -3.30
N ALA A 42 -5.77 9.31 -3.74
CA ALA A 42 -5.38 8.16 -4.55
C ALA A 42 -5.27 6.89 -3.69
N GLN A 43 -4.86 7.03 -2.43
CA GLN A 43 -4.91 5.94 -1.45
C GLN A 43 -6.35 5.48 -1.21
N MET A 44 -7.26 6.39 -0.88
CA MET A 44 -8.70 6.07 -0.73
C MET A 44 -9.31 5.43 -1.99
N ALA A 45 -8.90 5.87 -3.18
CA ALA A 45 -9.33 5.26 -4.43
C ALA A 45 -8.77 3.83 -4.61
N GLY A 46 -7.55 3.58 -4.14
CA GLY A 46 -6.95 2.25 -4.06
C GLY A 46 -7.77 1.31 -3.19
N VAL A 47 -8.07 1.72 -1.96
CA VAL A 47 -8.92 0.95 -1.03
C VAL A 47 -10.27 0.59 -1.65
N LYS A 48 -10.92 1.56 -2.29
CA LYS A 48 -12.19 1.31 -2.97
C LYS A 48 -12.05 0.31 -4.12
N SER A 49 -10.96 0.36 -4.87
CA SER A 49 -10.68 -0.61 -5.94
C SER A 49 -10.49 -2.02 -5.38
N ASP A 50 -9.76 -2.13 -4.28
CA ASP A 50 -9.54 -3.41 -3.59
C ASP A 50 -10.88 -3.98 -3.12
N PHE A 51 -11.72 -3.17 -2.47
CA PHE A 51 -13.07 -3.59 -2.06
C PHE A 51 -13.94 -4.10 -3.21
N LEU A 52 -13.83 -3.54 -4.42
CA LEU A 52 -14.55 -4.05 -5.60
C LEU A 52 -13.99 -5.39 -6.10
N ALA A 53 -12.68 -5.59 -6.01
CA ALA A 53 -12.05 -6.89 -6.32
C ALA A 53 -12.53 -7.95 -5.32
N ILE A 54 -12.50 -7.61 -4.03
CA ILE A 54 -12.99 -8.46 -2.93
C ILE A 54 -14.46 -8.81 -3.13
N GLU A 55 -15.31 -7.82 -3.44
CA GLU A 55 -16.73 -8.03 -3.73
C GLU A 55 -16.95 -9.05 -4.85
N THR A 56 -16.14 -8.97 -5.91
CA THR A 56 -16.24 -9.87 -7.07
C THR A 56 -15.94 -11.31 -6.67
N VAL A 57 -14.92 -11.51 -5.85
CA VAL A 57 -14.52 -12.83 -5.36
C VAL A 57 -15.59 -13.41 -4.42
N VAL A 58 -16.11 -12.61 -3.48
CA VAL A 58 -17.19 -13.04 -2.57
C VAL A 58 -18.46 -13.39 -3.35
N LYS A 59 -18.81 -12.62 -4.40
CA LYS A 59 -19.93 -12.94 -5.29
C LYS A 59 -19.71 -14.25 -6.04
N GLN A 60 -18.52 -14.47 -6.57
CA GLN A 60 -18.19 -15.72 -7.26
C GLN A 60 -18.34 -16.92 -6.32
N TYR A 61 -17.82 -16.81 -5.10
CA TYR A 61 -17.99 -17.85 -4.07
C TYR A 61 -19.46 -18.12 -3.75
N TYR A 62 -20.26 -17.06 -3.59
CA TYR A 62 -21.70 -17.21 -3.35
C TYR A 62 -22.41 -17.89 -4.51
N LEU A 63 -22.04 -17.60 -5.76
CA LEU A 63 -22.63 -18.26 -6.93
C LEU A 63 -22.30 -19.76 -7.01
N GLU A 64 -21.12 -20.16 -6.56
CA GLU A 64 -20.66 -21.55 -6.60
C GLU A 64 -21.22 -22.39 -5.43
N TYR A 65 -21.20 -21.83 -4.23
CA TYR A 65 -21.52 -22.56 -2.99
C TYR A 65 -22.89 -22.18 -2.38
N ASN A 66 -23.58 -21.20 -2.95
CA ASN A 66 -24.87 -20.65 -2.47
C ASN A 66 -24.83 -20.18 -1.00
N ARG A 67 -23.65 -19.81 -0.51
CA ARG A 67 -23.40 -19.29 0.84
C ARG A 67 -22.18 -18.37 0.82
N LEU A 68 -22.06 -17.51 1.83
CA LEU A 68 -20.85 -16.72 2.02
C LEU A 68 -19.68 -17.60 2.50
N PRO A 69 -18.43 -17.22 2.17
CA PRO A 69 -17.25 -17.92 2.68
C PRO A 69 -17.14 -17.72 4.19
N ASN A 70 -16.71 -18.77 4.91
CA ASN A 70 -16.39 -18.65 6.34
C ASN A 70 -14.95 -18.14 6.54
N GLU A 71 -14.60 -17.76 7.77
CA GLU A 71 -13.27 -17.22 8.11
C GLU A 71 -12.09 -18.07 7.58
N LYS A 72 -12.19 -19.40 7.67
CA LYS A 72 -11.15 -20.32 7.20
C LYS A 72 -11.08 -20.42 5.68
N GLU A 73 -12.21 -20.23 4.99
CA GLU A 73 -12.28 -20.29 3.52
C GLU A 73 -11.83 -18.97 2.90
N ILE A 74 -12.02 -17.85 3.60
CA ILE A 74 -11.44 -16.55 3.24
C ILE A 74 -9.90 -16.64 3.30
N ASP A 75 -9.37 -17.27 4.35
CA ASP A 75 -7.93 -17.52 4.55
C ASP A 75 -7.36 -18.56 3.54
N ALA A 76 -8.04 -19.70 3.38
CA ALA A 76 -7.50 -20.84 2.63
C ALA A 76 -7.58 -20.73 1.11
N THR A 77 -8.43 -19.86 0.55
CA THR A 77 -8.62 -19.83 -0.91
C THR A 77 -7.62 -18.90 -1.61
N ASN A 78 -6.67 -18.27 -0.89
CA ASN A 78 -5.83 -17.15 -1.38
C ASN A 78 -6.66 -16.07 -2.11
N MET A 79 -7.98 -16.08 -1.89
CA MET A 79 -8.95 -15.29 -2.62
C MET A 79 -8.85 -13.83 -2.22
N LEU A 80 -8.35 -13.60 -1.01
CA LEU A 80 -8.36 -12.36 -0.27
C LEU A 80 -7.10 -12.20 0.61
N ASP A 81 -6.18 -13.17 0.58
CA ASP A 81 -4.99 -13.31 1.45
C ASP A 81 -5.14 -12.68 2.84
N TYR A 82 -6.26 -13.00 3.47
CA TYR A 82 -6.51 -12.68 4.86
C TYR A 82 -6.02 -13.83 5.71
N LYS A 83 -4.71 -13.84 5.95
CA LYS A 83 -4.15 -14.74 6.93
C LYS A 83 -4.43 -14.17 8.32
N LEU A 84 -5.46 -14.72 8.96
CA LEU A 84 -5.92 -14.39 10.32
C LEU A 84 -4.82 -14.44 11.39
N ASN A 85 -3.65 -15.02 11.09
CA ASN A 85 -2.52 -15.17 12.00
C ASN A 85 -1.14 -15.08 11.30
N VAL A 86 -0.97 -14.24 10.28
CA VAL A 86 0.38 -13.86 9.82
C VAL A 86 0.76 -12.48 10.29
N THR A 87 2.05 -12.28 10.53
CA THR A 87 2.60 -10.94 10.71
C THR A 87 2.47 -10.15 9.39
N GLU A 88 2.35 -8.82 9.49
CA GLU A 88 2.26 -7.93 8.31
C GLU A 88 3.42 -8.14 7.32
N ASP A 89 4.60 -8.54 7.81
CA ASP A 89 5.76 -8.87 6.98
C ASP A 89 5.58 -10.16 6.16
N GLN A 90 4.83 -11.14 6.66
CA GLN A 90 4.59 -12.41 5.98
C GLN A 90 3.50 -12.30 4.91
N ALA A 91 2.51 -11.43 5.08
CA ALA A 91 1.46 -11.24 4.09
C ALA A 91 1.93 -10.50 2.82
N LYS A 92 2.99 -9.68 2.93
CA LYS A 92 3.62 -8.98 1.80
C LYS A 92 4.30 -9.92 0.81
N ASP A 93 4.89 -11.00 1.31
CA ASP A 93 5.63 -11.96 0.50
C ASP A 93 4.69 -12.97 -0.20
N ASP A 94 3.48 -13.18 0.34
CA ASP A 94 2.58 -14.25 -0.11
C ASP A 94 1.46 -13.79 -1.06
N GLY A 95 1.23 -12.48 -1.24
CA GLY A 95 0.23 -11.95 -2.18
C GLY A 95 -1.00 -11.27 -1.56
N GLY A 96 -0.93 -10.92 -0.28
CA GLY A 96 -1.90 -10.11 0.48
C GLY A 96 -2.55 -8.98 -0.29
N TYR A 97 -3.88 -8.84 -0.20
CA TYR A 97 -4.47 -7.51 -0.37
C TYR A 97 -4.02 -6.66 0.82
N ILE A 98 -3.18 -5.68 0.52
CA ILE A 98 -2.61 -4.75 1.48
C ILE A 98 -3.13 -3.38 1.13
N ASP A 99 -3.58 -2.64 2.13
CA ASP A 99 -4.08 -1.28 1.91
C ASP A 99 -2.92 -0.32 1.54
N PRO A 100 -3.22 0.90 1.05
CA PRO A 100 -2.20 1.87 0.66
C PRO A 100 -1.27 2.33 1.79
N TRP A 101 -1.67 2.11 3.05
CA TRP A 101 -0.91 2.41 4.25
C TRP A 101 -0.14 1.20 4.76
N ASN A 102 -0.09 0.14 3.95
CA ASN A 102 0.69 -1.05 4.17
C ASN A 102 0.15 -1.93 5.32
N ASN A 103 -1.14 -1.80 5.64
CA ASN A 103 -1.84 -2.64 6.60
C ASN A 103 -2.64 -3.74 5.89
N LEU A 104 -2.84 -4.86 6.57
CA LEU A 104 -3.73 -5.92 6.09
C LEU A 104 -5.20 -5.53 6.30
N TYR A 105 -6.04 -5.87 5.32
CA TYR A 105 -7.49 -5.79 5.50
C TYR A 105 -7.95 -6.77 6.58
N ILE A 106 -8.87 -6.31 7.42
CA ILE A 106 -9.51 -7.10 8.47
C ILE A 106 -10.84 -7.60 7.95
N TYR A 107 -11.13 -8.90 8.13
CA TYR A 107 -12.38 -9.50 7.68
C TYR A 107 -13.12 -10.06 8.88
N LYS A 108 -14.37 -9.63 9.06
CA LYS A 108 -15.25 -10.09 10.13
C LYS A 108 -16.47 -10.76 9.52
N LEU A 109 -16.76 -12.00 9.92
CA LEU A 109 -17.97 -12.69 9.50
C LEU A 109 -19.06 -12.49 10.55
N ASP A 110 -20.14 -11.85 10.14
CA ASP A 110 -21.35 -11.73 10.94
C ASP A 110 -22.43 -12.70 10.45
N SER A 111 -23.44 -12.93 11.28
CA SER A 111 -24.59 -13.78 10.93
C SER A 111 -25.35 -13.34 9.65
N SER A 112 -25.13 -12.11 9.18
CA SER A 112 -25.80 -11.50 8.03
C SER A 112 -24.89 -11.20 6.84
N GLY A 113 -23.56 -11.32 6.97
CA GLY A 113 -22.63 -10.82 5.96
C GLY A 113 -21.15 -10.94 6.33
N VAL A 114 -20.29 -10.57 5.37
CA VAL A 114 -18.85 -10.38 5.57
C VAL A 114 -18.56 -8.89 5.60
N THR A 115 -17.93 -8.41 6.65
CA THR A 115 -17.44 -7.02 6.79
C THR A 115 -15.94 -7.01 6.53
N VAL A 116 -15.46 -6.06 5.73
CA VAL A 116 -14.04 -5.88 5.41
C VAL A 116 -13.63 -4.45 5.76
N THR A 117 -12.56 -4.31 6.52
CA THR A 117 -12.10 -3.04 7.08
C THR A 117 -10.63 -2.80 6.74
N SER A 118 -10.29 -1.60 6.26
CA SER A 118 -8.93 -1.07 6.22
C SER A 118 -8.73 -0.19 7.44
N LYS A 119 -7.56 -0.34 8.08
CA LYS A 119 -7.14 0.43 9.26
C LYS A 119 -6.75 1.90 8.96
N GLY A 120 -6.98 2.34 7.72
CA GLY A 120 -6.68 3.70 7.32
C GLY A 120 -5.22 4.15 7.50
N PRO A 121 -4.99 5.47 7.48
CA PRO A 121 -3.69 6.10 7.67
C PRO A 121 -2.97 5.83 8.98
N ASP A 122 -3.70 5.66 10.08
CA ASP A 122 -3.09 5.50 11.40
C ASP A 122 -2.65 4.04 11.67
N GLY A 123 -3.19 3.08 10.91
CA GLY A 123 -2.87 1.66 11.01
C GLY A 123 -3.39 1.00 12.29
N ILE A 124 -4.30 1.68 13.00
CA ILE A 124 -4.94 1.22 14.21
C ILE A 124 -6.38 0.84 13.83
N GLU A 125 -6.87 -0.30 14.32
CA GLU A 125 -8.27 -0.64 14.10
C GLU A 125 -9.14 0.21 15.03
N ASP A 126 -10.08 0.95 14.46
CA ASP A 126 -11.04 1.73 15.22
C ASP A 126 -11.97 0.80 16.00
N THR A 127 -11.96 0.97 17.31
CA THR A 127 -12.87 0.32 18.24
C THR A 127 -14.00 1.28 18.64
N GLY A 128 -15.08 0.76 19.22
CA GLY A 128 -16.25 1.57 19.58
C GLY A 128 -16.03 2.66 20.65
N ASP A 129 -14.79 2.87 21.12
CA ASP A 129 -14.40 3.91 22.07
C ASP A 129 -13.62 5.07 21.40
N ASP A 130 -13.39 5.00 20.09
CA ASP A 130 -12.56 5.97 19.37
C ASP A 130 -13.33 7.25 19.00
N THR A 131 -12.65 8.39 19.18
CA THR A 131 -13.26 9.74 19.06
C THR A 131 -13.31 10.26 17.62
N ALA A 132 -12.56 9.65 16.72
CA ALA A 132 -12.55 9.90 15.29
C ALA A 132 -12.22 8.57 14.61
N SER A 133 -12.99 8.21 13.58
CA SER A 133 -12.72 7.03 12.79
C SER A 133 -12.10 7.43 11.45
N ASP A 134 -10.97 6.81 11.10
CA ASP A 134 -10.32 6.88 9.79
C ASP A 134 -10.30 5.53 9.06
N ASP A 135 -10.81 4.47 9.72
CA ASP A 135 -11.09 3.18 9.12
C ASP A 135 -12.07 3.31 7.95
N ILE A 136 -11.79 2.53 6.89
CA ILE A 136 -12.67 2.43 5.75
C ILE A 136 -13.27 1.03 5.76
N THR A 137 -14.58 0.94 5.93
CA THR A 137 -15.28 -0.34 6.06
C THR A 137 -16.28 -0.56 4.92
N VAL A 138 -16.34 -1.80 4.44
CA VAL A 138 -17.34 -2.26 3.49
C VAL A 138 -18.03 -3.52 4.02
N ASN A 139 -19.37 -3.53 3.98
CA ASN A 139 -20.17 -4.70 4.36
C ASN A 139 -20.77 -5.38 3.13
N PHE A 140 -20.54 -6.69 3.02
CA PHE A 140 -21.12 -7.59 2.03
C PHE A 140 -22.20 -8.45 2.69
N SER A 141 -23.46 -8.10 2.50
CA SER A 141 -24.60 -8.85 3.04
C SER A 141 -25.44 -9.49 1.94
N VAL A 142 -26.03 -10.65 2.22
CA VAL A 142 -26.95 -11.30 1.27
C VAL A 142 -28.36 -10.80 1.52
N ASN A 143 -28.98 -10.20 0.51
CA ASN A 143 -30.36 -9.74 0.57
C ASN A 143 -31.11 -10.24 -0.66
N GLN A 144 -32.13 -11.09 -0.44
CA GLN A 144 -32.95 -11.69 -1.50
C GLN A 144 -32.13 -12.41 -2.59
N GLY A 145 -31.08 -13.14 -2.19
CA GLY A 145 -30.23 -13.91 -3.10
C GLY A 145 -29.24 -13.07 -3.93
N ARG A 146 -29.05 -11.79 -3.58
CA ARG A 146 -28.03 -10.91 -4.16
C ARG A 146 -27.12 -10.36 -3.07
N ILE A 147 -25.84 -10.24 -3.36
CA ILE A 147 -24.90 -9.52 -2.47
C ILE A 147 -25.16 -8.02 -2.59
N LYS A 148 -25.41 -7.39 -1.45
CA LYS A 148 -25.45 -5.94 -1.27
C LYS A 148 -24.13 -5.49 -0.65
N THR A 149 -23.66 -4.34 -1.11
CA THR A 149 -22.42 -3.73 -0.68
C THR A 149 -22.74 -2.36 -0.12
N ALA A 150 -22.35 -2.10 1.13
CA ALA A 150 -22.51 -0.82 1.79
C ALA A 150 -21.13 -0.35 2.26
N PHE A 151 -20.77 0.89 1.91
CA PHE A 151 -19.58 1.56 2.43
C PHE A 151 -20.01 2.46 3.57
N ASP A 152 -19.22 2.50 4.64
CA ASP A 152 -19.32 3.55 5.67
C ASP A 152 -18.46 4.76 5.27
#